data_AF-A0A6J4KTY5-F1
#
_entry.id   AF-A0A6J4KTY5-F1
#
_cell.length_a   1.000
_cell.length_b   1.000
_cell.length_c   1.000
_cell.angle_alpha   90.00
_cell.angle_beta   90.00
_cell.angle_gamma   90.00
#
_symmetry.space_group_name_H-M   'P 1'
#
loop_
_entity.id
_entity.type
_entity.pdbx_description
1 polymer ?
#
loop_
_entity_poly.entity_id
_entity_poly.type
_entity_poly.pdbx_seq_one_letter_code
_entity_poly.pdbx_strand_id
1 'polypeptide(L)'
;MKTKMVKSKEPEVKTKNDALSQKIGSLKQNAFALIQEIRELGNLSYLDLTRGIDLFEEVRRFEMKLIRQALEETDGRQVQAARMLGLKMTTLNEKIKRYGIDPHEPLKEE
;
A
#
# COMPACT_ATOMS: atom_id res chain seq x y z
N MET A 1 -7.97 -8.57 74.55
CA MET A 1 -8.10 -9.64 73.53
C MET A 1 -8.82 -9.09 72.31
N LYS A 2 -8.20 -9.30 71.14
CA LYS A 2 -8.77 -9.37 69.78
C LYS A 2 -9.42 -8.12 69.17
N THR A 3 -8.70 -7.43 68.28
CA THR A 3 -8.71 -7.53 66.80
C THR A 3 -9.96 -6.93 66.12
N LYS A 4 -9.75 -5.87 65.34
CA LYS A 4 -9.96 -5.90 63.88
C LYS A 4 -9.39 -4.63 63.22
N MET A 5 -8.23 -4.81 62.59
CA MET A 5 -7.80 -4.05 61.44
C MET A 5 -8.52 -4.55 60.18
N VAL A 6 -8.35 -3.75 59.12
CA VAL A 6 -8.42 -4.06 57.68
C VAL A 6 -9.73 -3.70 56.99
N LYS A 7 -9.70 -2.54 56.33
CA LYS A 7 -10.51 -2.22 55.14
C LYS A 7 -9.53 -2.05 53.97
N SER A 8 -9.25 -3.14 53.27
CA SER A 8 -8.46 -3.17 52.03
C SER A 8 -9.34 -2.73 50.86
N LYS A 9 -8.97 -1.62 50.19
CA LYS A 9 -9.71 -1.02 49.06
C LYS A 9 -8.93 -1.02 47.73
N GLU A 10 -7.91 -1.88 47.59
CA GLU A 10 -6.93 -1.78 46.51
C GLU A 10 -7.04 -2.67 45.24
N PRO A 11 -8.06 -3.51 44.96
CA PRO A 11 -8.05 -4.32 43.74
C PRO A 11 -8.69 -3.68 42.49
N GLU A 12 -9.55 -2.67 42.63
CA GLU A 12 -10.45 -2.20 41.54
C GLU A 12 -9.82 -1.22 40.53
N VAL A 13 -8.81 -0.45 40.94
CA VAL A 13 -8.17 0.57 40.09
C VAL A 13 -7.14 -0.05 39.15
N LYS A 14 -6.48 -1.12 39.60
CA LYS A 14 -5.42 -1.83 38.85
C LYS A 14 -5.99 -2.55 37.62
N THR A 15 -7.11 -3.26 37.82
CA THR A 15 -7.83 -3.99 36.76
C THR A 15 -8.34 -3.09 35.64
N LYS A 16 -8.77 -1.85 35.94
CA LYS A 16 -9.20 -0.89 34.92
C LYS A 16 -8.05 -0.38 34.06
N ASN A 17 -6.88 -0.15 34.66
CA ASN A 17 -5.67 0.26 33.92
C ASN A 17 -5.14 -0.88 33.05
N ASP A 18 -5.22 -2.12 33.54
CA ASP A 18 -4.84 -3.31 32.77
C ASP A 18 -5.79 -3.51 31.58
N ALA A 19 -7.10 -3.40 31.80
CA ALA A 19 -8.10 -3.48 30.73
C ALA A 19 -7.98 -2.34 29.70
N LEU A 20 -7.65 -1.12 30.15
CA LEU A 20 -7.40 0.01 29.26
C LEU A 20 -6.14 -0.21 28.42
N SER A 21 -5.07 -0.73 29.03
CA SER A 21 -3.82 -1.03 28.34
C SER A 21 -4.00 -2.15 27.32
N GLN A 22 -4.78 -3.18 27.64
CA GLN A 22 -5.18 -4.21 26.70
C GLN A 22 -5.99 -3.63 25.53
N LYS A 23 -6.97 -2.76 25.81
CA LYS A 23 -7.79 -2.11 24.77
C LYS A 23 -6.97 -1.23 23.84
N ILE A 24 -6.02 -0.46 24.39
CA ILE A 24 -5.06 0.34 23.60
C ILE A 24 -4.16 -0.58 22.77
N GLY A 25 -3.72 -1.71 23.32
CA GLY A 25 -2.95 -2.73 22.61
C GLY A 25 -3.70 -3.28 21.40
N SER A 26 -4.95 -3.70 21.60
CA SER A 26 -5.81 -4.22 20.52
C SER A 26 -6.12 -3.15 19.47
N LEU A 27 -6.35 -1.89 19.87
CA LEU A 27 -6.56 -0.79 18.93
C LEU A 27 -5.33 -0.54 18.05
N LYS A 28 -4.12 -0.61 18.62
CA LYS A 28 -2.86 -0.48 17.86
C LYS A 28 -2.67 -1.64 16.87
N GLN A 29 -2.98 -2.87 17.30
CA GLN A 29 -2.90 -4.05 16.44
C GLN A 29 -3.87 -3.96 15.25
N ASN A 30 -5.12 -3.56 15.51
CA ASN A 30 -6.11 -3.38 14.46
C ASN A 30 -5.72 -2.26 13.50
N ALA A 31 -5.26 -1.11 14.02
CA ALA A 31 -4.78 -0.02 13.18
C ALA A 31 -3.61 -0.46 12.29
N PHE A 32 -2.66 -1.23 12.83
CA PHE A 32 -1.55 -1.77 12.06
C PHE A 32 -2.01 -2.73 10.96
N ALA A 33 -2.88 -3.69 11.29
CA ALA A 33 -3.42 -4.65 10.32
C ALA A 33 -4.15 -3.94 9.17
N LEU A 34 -5.02 -2.97 9.49
CA LEU A 34 -5.73 -2.18 8.50
C LEU A 34 -4.79 -1.37 7.61
N ILE A 35 -3.71 -0.79 8.16
CA ILE A 35 -2.71 -0.06 7.36
C ILE A 35 -1.99 -1.00 6.39
N GLN A 36 -1.69 -2.23 6.79
CA GLN A 36 -1.07 -3.21 5.89
C GLN A 36 -2.05 -3.66 4.80
N GLU A 37 -3.28 -3.97 5.17
CA GLU A 37 -4.31 -4.43 4.24
C GLU A 37 -4.68 -3.33 3.22
N ILE A 38 -4.71 -2.06 3.63
CA ILE A 38 -4.87 -0.91 2.72
C ILE A 38 -3.66 -0.75 1.78
N ARG A 39 -2.44 -1.06 2.24
CA ARG A 39 -1.25 -1.04 1.38
C ARG A 39 -1.28 -2.17 0.35
N GLU A 40 -1.80 -3.33 0.73
CA GLU A 40 -1.96 -4.50 -0.14
C GLU A 40 -3.08 -4.30 -1.17
N LEU A 41 -4.21 -3.70 -0.78
CA LEU A 41 -5.31 -3.35 -1.69
C LEU A 41 -4.99 -2.14 -2.58
N GLY A 42 -4.10 -1.26 -2.12
CA GLY A 42 -3.70 -0.03 -2.76
C GLY A 42 -2.59 -0.27 -3.78
N ASN A 43 -2.96 -0.71 -4.97
CA ASN A 43 -2.12 -0.67 -6.18
C ASN A 43 -1.77 0.79 -6.62
N LEU A 44 -2.09 1.78 -5.77
CA LEU A 44 -1.49 3.09 -5.63
C LEU A 44 -0.94 3.17 -4.20
N SER A 45 0.27 2.65 -4.02
CA SER A 45 1.02 2.77 -2.77
C SER A 45 0.99 4.24 -2.34
N TYR A 46 0.39 4.52 -1.19
CA TYR A 46 0.38 5.87 -0.63
C TYR A 46 1.85 6.29 -0.48
N LEU A 47 2.31 7.17 -1.37
CA LEU A 47 3.69 7.62 -1.38
C LEU A 47 3.96 8.33 -0.06
N ASP A 48 4.80 7.73 0.79
CA ASP A 48 5.20 8.34 2.05
C ASP A 48 6.23 9.45 1.78
N LEU A 49 5.72 10.60 1.35
CA LEU A 49 6.53 11.79 1.04
C LEU A 49 7.34 12.26 2.25
N THR A 50 6.94 11.90 3.48
CA THR A 50 7.63 12.33 4.71
C THR A 50 9.03 11.73 4.85
N ARG A 51 9.30 10.61 4.18
CA ARG A 51 10.61 9.96 4.15
C ARG A 51 11.47 10.36 2.94
N GLY A 52 10.93 11.23 2.07
CA GLY A 52 11.52 11.55 0.78
C GLY A 52 11.26 10.45 -0.26
N ILE A 53 11.06 10.87 -1.52
CA ILE A 53 10.89 9.97 -2.66
C ILE A 53 11.78 10.43 -3.82
N ASP A 54 12.17 9.49 -4.69
CA ASP A 54 12.67 9.83 -6.01
C ASP A 54 11.48 9.99 -6.97
N LEU A 55 11.18 11.23 -7.31
CA LEU A 55 10.07 11.56 -8.22
C LEU A 55 10.24 10.90 -9.59
N PHE A 56 11.46 10.82 -10.12
CA PHE A 56 11.68 10.29 -11.47
C PHE A 56 11.46 8.79 -11.50
N GLU A 57 11.93 8.07 -10.48
CA GLU A 57 11.66 6.63 -10.36
C GLU A 57 10.17 6.36 -10.15
N GLU A 58 9.47 7.22 -9.42
CA GLU A 58 8.05 6.99 -9.19
C GLU A 58 7.17 7.30 -10.40
N VAL A 59 7.50 8.35 -11.15
CA VAL A 59 6.89 8.60 -12.47
C VAL A 59 7.22 7.45 -13.42
N ARG A 60 8.46 6.92 -13.40
CA ARG A 60 8.84 5.75 -14.23
C ARG A 60 7.98 4.53 -13.90
N ARG A 61 7.81 4.19 -12.62
CA ARG A 61 6.96 3.06 -12.18
C ARG A 61 5.52 3.24 -12.63
N PHE A 62 4.96 4.43 -12.43
CA PHE A 62 3.61 4.75 -12.87
C PHE A 62 3.45 4.64 -14.40
N GLU A 63 4.38 5.19 -15.18
CA GLU A 63 4.38 5.08 -16.64
C GLU A 63 4.47 3.61 -17.10
N MET A 64 5.35 2.81 -16.51
CA MET A 64 5.47 1.38 -16.84
C MET A 64 4.16 0.63 -16.59
N LYS A 65 3.47 0.93 -15.49
CA LYS A 65 2.18 0.34 -15.16
C LYS A 65 1.13 0.66 -16.23
N LEU A 66 1.00 1.95 -16.60
CA LEU A 66 0.06 2.37 -17.65
C LEU A 66 0.37 1.75 -19.02
N ILE A 67 1.66 1.66 -19.37
CA ILE A 67 2.09 1.04 -20.65
C ILE A 67 1.71 -0.43 -20.68
N ARG A 68 2.02 -1.19 -19.63
CA ARG A 68 1.68 -2.62 -19.56
C ARG A 68 0.17 -2.84 -19.60
N GLN A 69 -0.60 -2.05 -18.85
CA GLN A 69 -2.05 -2.15 -18.86
C GLN A 69 -2.63 -1.88 -20.26
N ALA A 70 -2.18 -0.81 -20.93
CA ALA A 70 -2.64 -0.51 -22.30
C ALA A 70 -2.22 -1.59 -23.31
N LEU A 71 -1.06 -2.24 -23.12
CA LEU A 71 -0.63 -3.36 -23.95
C LEU A 71 -1.51 -4.59 -23.70
N GLU A 72 -1.79 -4.94 -22.46
CA GLU A 72 -2.68 -6.05 -22.11
C GLU A 72 -4.09 -5.86 -22.67
N GLU A 73 -4.71 -4.70 -22.45
CA GLU A 73 -6.05 -4.35 -22.97
C GLU A 73 -6.14 -4.37 -24.50
N THR A 74 -4.99 -4.35 -25.18
CA THR A 74 -4.89 -4.36 -26.64
C THR A 74 -4.22 -5.63 -27.18
N ASP A 75 -4.04 -6.67 -26.37
CA ASP A 75 -3.33 -7.91 -26.72
C ASP A 75 -1.95 -7.67 -27.36
N GLY A 76 -1.21 -6.68 -26.86
CA GLY A 76 0.10 -6.26 -27.35
C GLY A 76 0.08 -5.40 -28.62
N ARG A 77 -1.08 -4.95 -29.10
CA ARG A 77 -1.19 -4.07 -30.29
C ARG A 77 -0.70 -2.65 -29.98
N GLN A 78 0.60 -2.42 -30.09
CA GLN A 78 1.28 -1.15 -29.75
C GLN A 78 0.67 0.11 -30.37
N VAL A 79 0.17 0.07 -31.61
CA VAL A 79 -0.54 1.22 -32.23
C VAL A 79 -1.79 1.59 -31.44
N GLN A 80 -2.59 0.60 -31.04
CA GLN A 80 -3.81 0.80 -30.28
C GLN A 80 -3.51 1.21 -28.85
N ALA A 81 -2.51 0.58 -28.21
CA ALA A 81 -2.03 0.97 -26.89
C ALA A 81 -1.55 2.43 -26.86
N ALA A 82 -0.78 2.85 -27.87
CA ALA A 82 -0.31 4.24 -27.98
C ALA A 82 -1.48 5.21 -28.12
N ARG A 83 -2.47 4.88 -28.95
CA ARG A 83 -3.69 5.67 -29.10
C ARG A 83 -4.48 5.75 -27.78
N MET A 84 -4.60 4.65 -27.04
CA MET A 84 -5.28 4.59 -25.74
C MET A 84 -4.61 5.51 -24.72
N LEU A 85 -3.28 5.57 -24.73
CA LEU A 85 -2.48 6.44 -23.86
C LEU A 85 -2.34 7.88 -24.38
N GLY A 86 -2.91 8.22 -25.54
CA GLY A 86 -2.75 9.54 -26.15
C GLY A 86 -1.32 9.84 -26.62
N LEU A 87 -0.51 8.81 -26.87
CA LEU A 87 0.89 8.92 -27.29
C LEU A 87 1.04 8.70 -28.80
N LYS A 88 2.11 9.27 -29.37
CA LYS A 88 2.61 8.82 -30.68
C LYS A 88 3.15 7.40 -30.54
N MET A 89 2.98 6.58 -31.57
CA MET A 89 3.53 5.22 -31.59
C MET A 89 5.05 5.20 -31.36
N THR A 90 5.79 6.15 -31.92
CA THR A 90 7.24 6.25 -31.72
C THR A 90 7.61 6.48 -30.25
N THR A 91 6.84 7.32 -29.55
CA THR A 91 7.04 7.58 -28.11
C THR A 91 6.76 6.35 -27.27
N LEU A 92 5.68 5.62 -27.56
CA LEU A 92 5.41 4.35 -26.86
C LEU A 92 6.54 3.35 -27.10
N ASN A 93 6.97 3.19 -28.36
CA ASN A 93 8.02 2.23 -28.72
C ASN A 93 9.35 2.55 -28.03
N GLU A 94 9.72 3.82 -27.93
CA GLU A 94 10.90 4.24 -27.16
C GLU A 94 10.79 3.91 -25.67
N LYS A 95 9.61 4.15 -25.06
CA LYS A 95 9.37 3.82 -23.65
C LYS A 95 9.39 2.31 -23.40
N ILE A 96 8.77 1.50 -24.25
CA ILE A 96 8.81 0.03 -24.18
C ILE A 96 10.26 -0.46 -24.18
N LYS A 97 11.08 0.03 -25.12
CA LYS A 97 12.51 -0.33 -25.18
C LYS A 97 13.28 0.14 -23.95
N ARG A 98 13.08 1.38 -23.53
CA ARG A 98 13.77 1.97 -22.36
C ARG A 98 13.45 1.23 -21.07
N TYR A 99 12.22 0.75 -20.94
CA TYR A 99 11.74 0.08 -19.73
C TYR A 99 11.85 -1.45 -19.80
N GLY A 100 12.30 -2.00 -20.93
CA GLY A 100 12.43 -3.45 -21.11
C GLY A 100 11.08 -4.17 -21.00
N ILE A 101 9.99 -3.55 -21.44
CA ILE A 101 8.64 -4.14 -21.41
C ILE A 101 8.51 -5.07 -22.61
N ASP A 102 8.05 -6.31 -22.38
CA ASP A 102 7.60 -7.19 -23.45
C ASP A 102 6.12 -6.86 -23.77
N PRO A 103 5.77 -6.49 -25.01
CA PRO A 103 4.40 -6.22 -25.43
C PRO A 103 3.40 -7.36 -25.21
N HIS A 104 3.88 -8.60 -25.07
CA HIS A 104 3.05 -9.79 -24.90
C HIS A 104 3.17 -10.42 -23.51
N GLU A 105 3.91 -9.79 -22.58
CA GLU A 105 3.96 -10.25 -21.20
C GLU A 105 2.68 -9.81 -20.45
N PRO A 106 1.93 -10.76 -19.85
CA PRO A 106 0.74 -10.43 -19.06
C PRO A 106 1.11 -9.64 -17.81
N LEU A 107 0.22 -8.74 -17.36
CA LEU A 107 0.41 -8.08 -16.08
C LEU A 107 0.28 -9.12 -14.97
N LYS A 108 1.37 -9.33 -14.22
CA LYS A 108 1.32 -10.11 -13.00
C LYS A 108 0.62 -9.26 -11.94
N GLU A 109 -0.46 -9.78 -11.37
CA GLU A 109 -1.03 -9.26 -10.13
C GLU A 109 0.00 -9.54 -9.01
N GLU A 110 0.83 -8.55 -8.71
CA GLU A 110 1.65 -8.49 -7.48
C GLU A 110 0.87 -7.79 -6.36
#